data_AF-A0A0F9LZK0-F1
#
_entry.id   AF-A0A0F9LZK0-F1
#
_cell.length_a   1.000
_cell.length_b   1.000
_cell.length_c   1.000
_cell.angle_alpha   90.00
_cell.angle_beta   90.00
_cell.angle_gamma   90.00
#
_symmetry.space_group_name_H-M   'P 1'
#
loop_
_entity.id
_entity.type
_entity.pdbx_description
1 polymer ?
#
loop_
_entity_poly.entity_id
_entity_poly.type
_entity_poly.pdbx_seq_one_letter_code
_entity_poly.pdbx_strand_id
1 'polypeptide(L)'
;MIWIIFAHFIGDWGLQSEWVALNKEKYWFVMTAHCMIWTGCVSMAVEYMGALTVWKLFFLFIGHYACDIWKCGVYEKTPFCKQETYWHMYADQGWHLIQCFIVGVI
;
A
#
# COMPACT_ATOMS: atom_id res chain seq x y z
N MET A 1 11.39 -1.41 -13.36
CA MET A 1 10.52 -2.44 -12.73
C MET A 1 11.08 -2.95 -11.39
N ILE A 2 12.26 -3.58 -11.36
CA ILE A 2 12.81 -4.15 -10.10
C ILE A 2 12.91 -3.12 -8.95
N TRP A 3 13.30 -1.88 -9.25
CA TRP A 3 13.38 -0.78 -8.28
C TRP A 3 12.04 -0.43 -7.64
N ILE A 4 10.95 -0.45 -8.41
CA ILE A 4 9.59 -0.19 -7.92
C ILE A 4 9.17 -1.30 -6.95
N ILE A 5 9.45 -2.56 -7.30
CA ILE A 5 9.10 -3.71 -6.46
C ILE A 5 9.83 -3.66 -5.10
N PHE A 6 11.14 -3.36 -5.10
CA PHE A 6 11.87 -3.14 -3.85
C PHE A 6 11.29 -1.98 -3.04
N ALA A 7 10.98 -0.86 -3.68
CA ALA A 7 10.38 0.27 -3.00
C ALA A 7 9.00 -0.04 -2.40
N HIS A 8 8.19 -0.87 -3.07
CA HIS A 8 6.94 -1.38 -2.52
C HIS A 8 7.18 -2.20 -1.25
N PHE A 9 8.09 -3.18 -1.26
CA PHE A 9 8.39 -3.98 -0.07
C PHE A 9 8.94 -3.14 1.09
N ILE A 10 9.81 -2.17 0.78
CA ILE A 10 10.33 -1.23 1.79
C ILE A 10 9.19 -0.41 2.39
N GLY A 11 8.35 0.21 1.55
CA GLY A 11 7.29 1.12 2.02
C GLY A 11 6.16 0.42 2.76
N ASP A 12 5.71 -0.73 2.26
CA ASP A 12 4.50 -1.41 2.76
C ASP A 12 4.82 -2.35 3.94
N TRP A 13 5.98 -3.02 3.90
CA TRP A 13 6.37 -4.00 4.93
C TRP A 13 7.53 -3.49 5.78
N GLY A 14 8.62 -3.06 5.16
CA GLY A 14 9.85 -2.68 5.87
C GLY A 14 9.69 -1.47 6.80
N LEU A 15 8.87 -0.49 6.40
CA LEU A 15 8.60 0.73 7.15
C LEU A 15 7.27 0.70 7.91
N GLN A 16 6.46 -0.34 7.73
CA GLN A 16 5.25 -0.55 8.52
C GLN A 16 5.62 -1.25 9.83
N SER A 17 5.66 -0.49 10.92
CA SER A 17 5.82 -1.07 12.25
C SER A 17 4.56 -1.79 12.72
N GLU A 18 4.72 -2.69 13.70
CA GLU A 18 3.60 -3.35 14.36
C GLU A 18 2.59 -2.33 14.94
N TRP A 19 3.08 -1.22 15.48
CA TRP A 19 2.20 -0.15 15.96
C TRP A 19 1.35 0.44 14.84
N VAL A 20 1.92 0.70 13.66
CA VAL A 20 1.15 1.21 12.51
C VAL A 20 0.09 0.19 12.09
N ALA A 21 0.47 -1.09 11.98
CA ALA A 21 -0.46 -2.15 11.59
C ALA A 21 -1.66 -2.28 12.55
N LEU A 22 -1.44 -2.16 13.86
CA LEU A 22 -2.48 -2.27 14.89
C LEU A 22 -3.35 -1.02 15.07
N ASN A 23 -2.91 0.12 14.54
CA ASN A 23 -3.54 1.42 14.79
C ASN A 23 -4.09 2.11 13.53
N LYS A 24 -3.68 1.68 12.33
CA LYS A 24 -4.17 2.29 11.08
C LYS A 24 -5.68 2.14 10.86
N GLU A 25 -6.28 1.08 11.41
CA GLU A 25 -7.75 0.91 11.40
C GLU A 25 -8.46 1.88 12.37
N LYS A 26 -7.78 2.29 13.46
CA LYS A 26 -8.38 3.06 14.57
C LYS A 26 -8.25 4.56 14.36
N TYR A 27 -7.17 4.99 13.72
CA TYR A 27 -6.84 6.39 13.56
C TYR A 27 -6.53 6.72 12.10
N TRP A 28 -7.38 7.58 11.51
CA TRP A 28 -7.24 7.97 10.10
C TRP A 28 -5.87 8.57 9.77
N PHE A 29 -5.24 9.31 10.69
CA PHE A 29 -3.93 9.90 10.44
C PHE A 29 -2.81 8.86 10.35
N VAL A 30 -2.95 7.72 11.07
CA VAL A 30 -2.00 6.59 11.00
C VAL A 30 -2.13 5.90 9.65
N MET A 31 -3.37 5.71 9.17
CA MET A 31 -3.64 5.23 7.81
C MET A 31 -3.01 6.15 6.76
N THR A 32 -3.28 7.46 6.86
CA THR A 32 -2.72 8.44 5.92
C THR A 32 -1.20 8.43 5.94
N ALA A 33 -0.57 8.39 7.11
CA ALA A 33 0.89 8.34 7.23
C ALA A 33 1.48 7.09 6.57
N HIS A 34 0.89 5.91 6.82
CA HIS A 34 1.31 4.66 6.18
C HIS A 34 1.21 4.76 4.65
N CYS A 35 0.06 5.21 4.13
CA CYS A 35 -0.12 5.30 2.68
C CYS A 35 0.81 6.33 2.05
N MET A 36 1.06 7.47 2.71
CA MET A 36 2.01 8.48 2.25
C MET A 36 3.44 7.97 2.22
N ILE A 37 3.87 7.21 3.23
CA ILE A 37 5.20 6.58 3.26
C ILE A 37 5.34 5.62 2.08
N TRP A 38 4.36 4.74 1.87
CA TRP A 38 4.38 3.80 0.74
C TRP A 38 4.39 4.51 -0.61
N THR A 39 3.49 5.48 -0.81
CA THR A 39 3.44 6.29 -2.03
C THR A 39 4.77 7.00 -2.26
N GLY A 40 5.37 7.59 -1.21
CA GLY A 40 6.67 8.26 -1.29
C GLY A 40 7.78 7.31 -1.73
N CYS A 41 7.89 6.12 -1.11
CA CYS A 41 8.88 5.11 -1.49
C CYS A 41 8.76 4.72 -2.96
N VAL A 42 7.56 4.34 -3.40
CA VAL A 42 7.32 3.94 -4.79
C VAL A 42 7.55 5.11 -5.76
N SER A 43 7.10 6.32 -5.41
CA SER A 43 7.28 7.52 -6.25
C SER A 43 8.75 7.89 -6.39
N MET A 44 9.57 7.76 -5.35
CA MET A 44 11.02 7.96 -5.47
C MET A 44 11.66 6.96 -6.45
N ALA A 45 11.22 5.70 -6.45
CA ALA A 45 11.70 4.71 -7.41
C ALA A 45 11.22 5.02 -8.85
N VAL A 46 10.01 5.53 -9.03
CA VAL A 46 9.48 5.95 -10.33
C VAL A 46 10.19 7.21 -10.84
N GLU A 47 10.46 8.18 -9.97
CA GLU A 47 11.24 9.39 -10.25
C GLU A 47 12.67 9.05 -10.65
N TYR A 48 13.31 8.12 -9.94
CA TYR A 48 14.65 7.62 -10.27
C TYR A 48 14.73 7.02 -11.69
N MET A 49 13.62 6.47 -12.20
CA MET A 49 13.53 5.96 -13.57
C MET A 49 13.11 7.04 -14.59
N GLY A 50 12.90 8.29 -14.17
CA GLY A 50 12.50 9.40 -15.03
C GLY A 50 11.06 9.35 -15.53
N ALA A 51 10.20 8.56 -14.87
CA ALA A 51 8.85 8.28 -15.33
C ALA A 51 7.75 8.91 -14.45
N LEU A 52 8.09 9.66 -13.41
CA LEU A 52 7.09 10.18 -12.48
C LEU A 52 6.30 11.33 -13.10
N THR A 53 5.00 11.31 -12.86
CA THR A 53 4.08 12.37 -13.23
C THR A 53 3.09 12.58 -12.09
N VAL A 54 2.46 13.75 -12.04
CA VAL A 54 1.54 14.11 -10.94
C VAL A 54 0.38 13.11 -10.82
N TRP A 55 -0.14 12.58 -11.93
CA TRP A 55 -1.25 11.62 -11.88
C TRP A 55 -0.83 10.30 -11.21
N LYS A 56 0.43 9.87 -11.36
CA LYS A 56 0.95 8.64 -10.73
C LYS A 56 0.97 8.76 -9.21
N LEU A 57 1.26 9.95 -8.68
CA LEU A 57 1.20 10.22 -7.24
C LEU A 57 -0.21 9.99 -6.70
N PHE A 58 -1.21 10.58 -7.34
CA PHE A 58 -2.61 10.43 -6.93
C PHE A 58 -3.11 9.00 -7.12
N PHE A 59 -2.72 8.35 -8.22
CA PHE A 59 -3.08 6.96 -8.48
C PHE A 59 -2.54 6.02 -7.40
N LEU A 60 -1.25 6.15 -7.06
CA LEU A 60 -0.63 5.36 -5.98
C LEU A 60 -1.27 5.64 -4.63
N PHE A 61 -1.42 6.91 -4.26
CA PHE A 61 -1.95 7.26 -2.93
C PHE A 61 -3.41 6.83 -2.77
N ILE A 62 -4.28 7.22 -3.69
CA ILE A 62 -5.72 6.91 -3.62
C ILE A 62 -5.94 5.41 -3.75
N GLY A 63 -5.23 4.75 -4.68
CA GLY A 63 -5.34 3.32 -4.90
C GLY A 63 -4.94 2.52 -3.67
N HIS A 64 -3.80 2.84 -3.05
CA HIS A 64 -3.36 2.20 -1.82
C HIS A 64 -4.33 2.47 -0.66
N TYR A 65 -4.65 3.74 -0.42
CA TYR A 65 -5.52 4.15 0.69
C TYR A 65 -6.91 3.48 0.61
N ALA A 66 -7.49 3.38 -0.59
CA ALA A 66 -8.78 2.70 -0.79
C ALA A 66 -8.69 1.19 -0.50
N CYS A 67 -7.60 0.54 -0.93
CA CYS A 67 -7.37 -0.89 -0.64
C CYS A 67 -7.21 -1.14 0.86
N ASP A 68 -6.47 -0.28 1.54
CA ASP A 68 -6.22 -0.39 2.97
C ASP A 68 -7.49 -0.16 3.82
N ILE A 69 -8.34 0.79 3.42
CA ILE A 69 -9.69 0.96 4.02
C ILE A 69 -10.53 -0.30 3.83
N TRP A 70 -10.59 -0.81 2.60
CA TRP A 70 -11.36 -2.02 2.31
C TRP A 70 -10.86 -3.21 3.14
N LYS A 71 -9.54 -3.39 3.20
CA LYS A 71 -8.88 -4.45 3.97
C LYS A 71 -9.23 -4.34 5.45
N CYS A 72 -9.12 -3.16 6.06
CA CYS A 72 -9.50 -2.95 7.45
C CYS A 72 -10.99 -3.25 7.70
N GLY A 73 -11.87 -2.83 6.78
CA GLY A 73 -13.31 -3.15 6.87
C GLY A 73 -13.62 -4.65 6.72
N VAL A 74 -12.79 -5.43 6.01
CA VAL A 74 -12.87 -6.89 5.97
C VAL A 74 -12.40 -7.49 7.30
N TYR A 75 -11.30 -7.00 7.86
CA TYR A 75 -10.76 -7.44 9.15
C TYR A 75 -11.76 -7.23 10.30
N GLU A 76 -12.39 -6.07 10.36
CA GLU A 76 -13.40 -5.73 11.37
C GLU A 76 -14.61 -6.69 11.33
N LYS A 77 -15.01 -7.12 10.13
CA LYS A 77 -16.16 -8.02 9.92
C LYS A 77 -15.80 -9.51 10.06
N THR A 78 -14.52 -9.84 10.14
CA THR A 78 -14.05 -11.23 10.22
C THR A 78 -13.97 -11.65 11.68
N PRO A 79 -14.71 -12.70 12.12
CA PRO A 79 -14.62 -13.20 13.48
C PRO A 79 -13.18 -13.57 13.84
N PHE A 80 -12.73 -13.26 15.07
CA PHE A 80 -11.35 -13.52 15.51
C PHE A 80 -10.87 -14.95 15.20
N CYS A 81 -11.72 -15.96 15.40
CA CYS A 81 -11.42 -17.37 15.09
C CYS A 81 -11.24 -17.70 13.59
N LYS A 82 -11.52 -16.76 12.69
CA LYS A 82 -11.38 -16.87 11.23
C LYS A 82 -10.38 -15.87 10.65
N GLN A 83 -9.77 -15.02 11.47
CA GLN A 83 -8.79 -14.01 11.03
C GLN A 83 -7.47 -14.60 10.50
N GLU A 84 -7.29 -15.93 10.52
CA GLU A 84 -6.19 -16.61 9.81
C GLU A 84 -6.40 -16.71 8.29
N THR A 85 -7.48 -16.15 7.75
CA THR A 85 -7.72 -16.18 6.30
C THR A 85 -6.88 -15.14 5.57
N TYR A 86 -5.69 -15.53 5.10
CA TYR A 86 -4.75 -14.66 4.36
C TYR A 86 -5.25 -14.12 2.99
N TRP A 87 -6.47 -14.43 2.53
CA TRP A 87 -6.93 -14.08 1.18
C TRP A 87 -6.93 -12.57 0.91
N HIS A 88 -7.31 -11.76 1.90
CA HIS A 88 -7.33 -10.30 1.77
C HIS A 88 -5.90 -9.74 1.65
N MET A 89 -4.89 -10.43 2.19
CA MET A 89 -3.49 -10.06 2.00
C MET A 89 -3.04 -10.32 0.56
N TYR A 90 -3.44 -11.45 -0.03
CA TYR A 90 -3.13 -11.70 -1.44
C TYR A 90 -3.82 -10.71 -2.38
N ALA A 91 -5.07 -10.33 -2.10
CA ALA A 91 -5.78 -9.31 -2.86
C ALA A 91 -5.10 -7.94 -2.76
N ASP A 92 -4.69 -7.57 -1.55
CA ASP A 92 -3.94 -6.36 -1.25
C ASP A 92 -2.60 -6.32 -2.00
N GLN A 93 -1.77 -7.34 -1.87
CA GLN A 93 -0.47 -7.40 -2.56
C GLN A 93 -0.64 -7.46 -4.09
N GLY A 94 -1.67 -8.15 -4.59
CA GLY A 94 -2.03 -8.13 -6.01
C GLY A 94 -2.36 -6.73 -6.51
N TRP A 95 -3.12 -5.95 -5.75
CA TRP A 95 -3.43 -4.56 -6.07
C TRP A 95 -2.18 -3.66 -6.06
N HIS A 96 -1.29 -3.83 -5.09
CA HIS A 96 0.01 -3.14 -5.09
C HIS A 96 0.83 -3.43 -6.34
N LEU A 97 0.91 -4.69 -6.76
CA LEU A 97 1.65 -5.09 -7.96
C LEU A 97 1.02 -4.51 -9.24
N ILE A 98 -0.30 -4.45 -9.33
CA ILE A 98 -1.01 -3.78 -10.43
C ILE A 98 -0.65 -2.29 -10.47
N GLN A 99 -0.69 -1.62 -9.33
CA GLN A 99 -0.32 -0.21 -9.25
C GLN A 99 1.15 0.01 -9.68
N CYS A 100 2.07 -0.79 -9.15
CA CYS A 100 3.49 -0.77 -9.49
C CYS A 100 3.74 -1.00 -10.98
N PHE A 101 3.01 -1.93 -11.59
CA PHE A 101 3.09 -2.20 -13.02
C PHE A 101 2.61 -1.01 -13.85
N ILE A 102 1.43 -0.46 -13.52
CA ILE A 102 0.84 0.68 -14.24
C ILE A 102 1.78 1.88 -14.22
N VAL A 103 2.28 2.29 -13.04
CA VAL A 103 3.18 3.47 -12.96
C VAL A 103 4.56 3.24 -13.56
N GLY A 104 4.97 1.96 -13.66
CA GLY A 104 6.26 1.56 -14.23
C GLY A 104 6.28 1.41 -15.75
N VAL A 105 5.12 1.37 -16.40
CA VAL A 105 4.99 1.12 -17.86
C VAL A 105 4.32 2.28 -18.58
N ILE A 106 3.27 2.85 -17.99
CA ILE A 106 2.49 3.98 -18.54
C ILE A 106 3.04 5.26 -17.92
#